data_AF-A0AAE0T656-F1
#
_entry.id   AF-A0AAE0T656-F1
#
_cell.length_a   1.000
_cell.length_b   1.000
_cell.length_c   1.000
_cell.angle_alpha   90.00
_cell.angle_beta   90.00
_cell.angle_gamma   90.00
#
_symmetry.space_group_name_H-M   'P 1'
#
loop_
_entity.id
_entity.type
_entity.pdbx_description
1 polymer ?
#
loop_
_entity_poly.entity_id
_entity_poly.type
_entity_poly.pdbx_seq_one_letter_code
_entity_poly.pdbx_strand_id
1 'polypeptide(L)'
;MKTEFIKMHGIGNDYIYIDAFKYNVQDADKLAVKLCERRFGIGSDGLVLIAPSDKADARMIMYNADGSESENCGNALRCIAKYIYENGIAPRSPLRIETLSGIYTAVINKNSAGQLETVTLEIGEPSLKGADISDAFQPHPYINHEFDFGFIKLRGTLVSVGNPHLVIYTENAETIDIENWGPKIESHPLFSRRVNIEFVQIISRREVIQRTWERGSGETWACGTGAAAVCTAGIMTDVRLNMTKSFPAAVTPAIDYKSVFAGVLGYAVFTLMDTLVKIVSSRNSLFFTLFLLNLFAFVYYCMFFSVTGWKRALTRNIKFHQLRGVVNIGLAITVMYSFSQLPLGYVYAVMFSVPFITSLLGAGFLGDKVTVRTWIAMLTALIGILVALRPWETPLTLTHLITVIGAFMGALSAFMLKAIKQVEHPISIAFYGSIFMAVFFGILTPFFWQPMVLNDILIMLLAGLLMATAAGLVTHGFVKLKFSTMGTIQYSQFIWGMIFSYIFFAEIPSVYFYIGALLIVTAGMLNAGSRIMRIKWL
;
A
#
# COMPACT_ATOMS: atom_id res chain seq x y z
N MET A 1 -3.46 40.35 -15.53
CA MET A 1 -4.37 39.87 -16.59
C MET A 1 -5.06 38.62 -16.06
N LYS A 2 -6.37 38.44 -16.26
CA LYS A 2 -7.12 37.27 -15.78
C LYS A 2 -7.16 36.25 -16.93
N THR A 3 -6.55 35.08 -16.73
CA THR A 3 -6.50 34.00 -17.72
C THR A 3 -7.48 32.91 -17.34
N GLU A 4 -8.36 32.53 -18.24
CA GLU A 4 -9.26 31.39 -18.04
C GLU A 4 -8.53 30.10 -18.39
N PHE A 5 -8.81 29.05 -17.62
CA PHE A 5 -8.27 27.71 -17.84
C PHE A 5 -9.41 26.70 -17.72
N ILE A 6 -9.19 25.53 -18.29
CA ILE A 6 -10.10 24.39 -18.17
C ILE A 6 -9.29 23.24 -17.64
N LYS A 7 -9.85 22.50 -16.68
CA LYS A 7 -9.22 21.29 -16.17
C LYS A 7 -9.95 20.07 -16.72
N MET A 8 -9.22 19.19 -17.39
CA MET A 8 -9.77 17.96 -17.98
C MET A 8 -8.90 16.76 -17.60
N HIS A 9 -9.48 15.57 -17.64
CA HIS A 9 -8.74 14.33 -17.45
C HIS A 9 -9.03 13.30 -18.54
N GLY A 10 -8.01 12.53 -18.91
CA GLY A 10 -8.14 11.32 -19.72
C GLY A 10 -7.82 10.10 -18.87
N ILE A 11 -8.83 9.27 -18.58
CA ILE A 11 -8.68 8.02 -17.81
C ILE A 11 -7.91 8.23 -16.47
N GLY A 12 -8.21 9.32 -15.77
CA GLY A 12 -7.63 9.66 -14.47
C GLY A 12 -6.37 10.54 -14.49
N ASN A 13 -5.73 10.72 -15.64
CA ASN A 13 -4.59 11.63 -15.79
C ASN A 13 -5.10 13.04 -16.12
N ASP A 14 -4.82 14.02 -15.25
CA ASP A 14 -5.43 15.35 -15.25
C ASP A 14 -4.47 16.48 -15.67
N TYR A 15 -4.92 17.38 -16.53
CA TYR A 15 -4.14 18.53 -16.98
C TYR A 15 -4.93 19.82 -16.90
N ILE A 16 -4.21 20.92 -16.70
CA ILE A 16 -4.71 22.28 -16.86
C ILE A 16 -4.54 22.65 -18.32
N TYR A 17 -5.60 23.10 -18.98
CA TYR A 17 -5.59 23.54 -20.37
C TYR A 17 -5.81 25.04 -20.43
N ILE A 18 -4.97 25.73 -21.19
CA ILE A 18 -5.15 27.15 -21.49
C ILE A 18 -5.31 27.29 -23.00
N ASP A 19 -6.37 27.99 -23.40
CA ASP A 19 -6.64 28.34 -24.79
C ASP A 19 -5.69 29.48 -25.23
N ALA A 20 -4.58 29.10 -25.87
CA ALA A 20 -3.59 30.04 -26.37
C ALA A 20 -4.00 30.68 -27.71
N PHE A 21 -5.19 30.40 -28.25
CA PHE A 21 -5.81 31.25 -29.27
C PHE A 21 -6.32 32.57 -28.67
N LYS A 22 -6.68 32.57 -27.38
CA LYS A 22 -7.24 33.74 -26.67
C LYS A 22 -6.23 34.43 -25.75
N TYR A 23 -5.36 33.65 -25.11
CA TYR A 23 -4.48 34.15 -24.07
C TYR A 23 -3.00 33.95 -24.45
N ASN A 24 -2.22 35.02 -24.37
CA ASN A 24 -0.77 34.92 -24.47
C ASN A 24 -0.18 34.48 -23.12
N VAL A 25 0.34 33.25 -23.06
CA VAL A 25 0.95 32.67 -21.85
C VAL A 25 2.47 32.75 -21.95
N GLN A 26 3.08 33.57 -21.10
CA GLN A 26 4.53 33.71 -20.98
C GLN A 26 5.06 32.83 -19.84
N ASP A 27 6.31 32.37 -19.94
CA ASP A 27 6.96 31.51 -18.93
C ASP A 27 6.10 30.29 -18.53
N ALA A 28 5.54 29.59 -19.53
CA ALA A 28 4.60 28.48 -19.32
C ALA A 28 5.22 27.32 -18.53
N ASP A 29 6.53 27.12 -18.62
CA ASP A 29 7.34 26.19 -17.82
C ASP A 29 7.26 26.52 -16.32
N LYS A 30 7.52 27.79 -15.94
CA LYS A 30 7.44 28.25 -14.54
C LYS A 30 6.00 28.26 -14.06
N LEU A 31 5.07 28.61 -14.95
CA LEU A 31 3.64 28.58 -14.66
C LEU A 31 3.17 27.15 -14.38
N ALA A 32 3.66 26.15 -15.13
CA ALA A 32 3.36 24.75 -14.89
C ALA A 32 3.77 24.34 -13.47
N VAL A 33 5.01 24.64 -13.04
CA VAL A 33 5.49 24.33 -11.68
C VAL A 33 4.56 24.93 -10.62
N LYS A 34 4.14 26.19 -10.79
CA LYS A 34 3.29 26.88 -9.83
C LYS A 34 1.85 26.37 -9.82
N LEU A 35 1.25 26.14 -11.00
CA LEU A 35 -0.15 25.75 -11.12
C LEU A 35 -0.38 24.27 -10.84
N CYS A 36 0.57 23.40 -11.20
CA CYS A 36 0.46 21.96 -11.02
C CYS A 36 0.70 21.52 -9.57
N GLU A 37 1.32 22.36 -8.74
CA GLU A 37 1.49 22.08 -7.31
C GLU A 37 0.11 21.87 -6.65
N ARG A 38 -0.09 20.71 -6.03
CA ARG A 38 -1.41 20.24 -5.62
C ARG A 38 -1.96 20.89 -4.34
N ARG A 39 -1.12 21.57 -3.54
CA ARG A 39 -1.52 22.20 -2.25
C ARG A 39 -1.79 23.69 -2.37
N PHE A 40 -1.01 24.39 -3.18
CA PHE A 40 -0.98 25.85 -3.32
C PHE A 40 -1.34 26.31 -4.75
N GLY A 41 -1.32 25.40 -5.72
CA GLY A 41 -1.80 25.62 -7.08
C GLY A 41 -3.19 25.04 -7.33
N ILE A 42 -3.54 24.88 -8.61
CA ILE A 42 -4.77 24.20 -9.06
C ILE A 42 -4.63 22.68 -8.89
N GLY A 43 -3.40 22.17 -8.99
CA GLY A 43 -3.06 20.76 -8.91
C GLY A 43 -3.37 20.01 -10.20
N SER A 44 -2.37 19.45 -10.87
CA SER A 44 -2.54 18.59 -12.06
C SER A 44 -1.25 17.82 -12.34
N ASP A 45 -1.29 16.89 -13.29
CA ASP A 45 -0.11 16.17 -13.77
C ASP A 45 0.74 17.02 -14.74
N GLY A 46 0.17 18.11 -15.27
CA GLY A 46 0.87 19.08 -16.10
C GLY A 46 -0.01 20.25 -16.56
N LEU A 47 0.59 21.13 -17.36
CA LEU A 47 -0.03 22.26 -18.04
C LEU A 47 0.04 22.05 -19.56
N VAL A 48 -1.08 22.27 -20.24
CA VAL A 48 -1.22 22.12 -21.69
C VAL A 48 -1.72 23.44 -22.27
N LEU A 49 -1.00 23.96 -23.26
CA LEU A 49 -1.47 25.08 -24.06
C LEU A 49 -2.04 24.54 -25.37
N ILE A 50 -3.26 25.00 -25.70
CA ILE A 50 -3.93 24.73 -26.96
C ILE A 50 -3.66 25.93 -27.86
N ALA A 51 -2.61 25.83 -28.69
CA ALA A 51 -2.08 26.94 -29.46
C ALA A 51 -2.47 26.86 -30.96
N PRO A 52 -2.42 27.98 -31.68
CA PRO A 52 -2.46 27.97 -33.14
C PRO A 52 -1.34 27.12 -33.75
N SER A 53 -1.62 26.48 -34.89
CA SER A 53 -0.64 25.74 -35.70
C SER A 53 -0.71 26.20 -37.15
N ASP A 54 0.43 26.29 -37.83
CA ASP A 54 0.50 26.56 -39.27
C ASP A 54 0.32 25.30 -40.12
N LYS A 55 0.33 24.10 -39.49
CA LYS A 55 0.40 22.80 -40.18
C LYS A 55 -0.75 21.85 -39.80
N ALA A 56 -1.52 22.19 -38.78
CA ALA A 56 -2.55 21.36 -38.17
C ALA A 56 -3.72 22.22 -37.65
N ASP A 57 -4.78 21.61 -37.13
CA ASP A 57 -5.94 22.33 -36.58
C ASP A 57 -5.63 23.05 -35.26
N ALA A 58 -4.68 22.51 -34.50
CA ALA A 58 -4.13 23.11 -33.28
C ALA A 58 -2.75 22.53 -33.00
N ARG A 59 -2.00 23.19 -32.11
CA ARG A 59 -0.74 22.72 -31.56
C ARG A 59 -0.87 22.49 -30.06
N MET A 60 -0.41 21.34 -29.60
CA MET A 60 -0.22 21.01 -28.20
C MET A 60 1.18 21.45 -27.76
N ILE A 61 1.25 22.29 -26.74
CA ILE A 61 2.48 22.59 -26.01
C ILE A 61 2.26 22.13 -24.57
N MET A 62 3.00 21.12 -24.13
CA MET A 62 2.74 20.45 -22.86
C MET A 62 3.97 20.53 -21.94
N TYR A 63 3.74 20.94 -20.71
CA TYR A 63 4.73 20.96 -19.64
C TYR A 63 4.30 20.01 -18.51
N ASN A 64 5.23 19.20 -18.03
CA ASN A 64 5.05 18.38 -16.84
C ASN A 64 5.00 19.26 -15.58
N ALA A 65 4.58 18.69 -14.46
CA ALA A 65 4.49 19.40 -13.17
C ALA A 65 5.83 19.97 -12.66
N ASP A 66 6.97 19.47 -13.15
CA ASP A 66 8.30 19.99 -12.84
C ASP A 66 8.80 21.07 -13.82
N GLY A 67 7.97 21.44 -14.80
CA GLY A 67 8.29 22.46 -15.81
C GLY A 67 9.02 21.93 -17.05
N SER A 68 9.37 20.64 -17.09
CA SER A 68 9.96 20.03 -18.30
C SER A 68 8.91 19.91 -19.43
N GLU A 69 9.32 20.18 -20.67
CA GLU A 69 8.43 20.02 -21.84
C GLU A 69 8.29 18.52 -22.20
N SER A 70 7.07 18.09 -22.52
CA SER A 70 6.74 16.71 -22.88
C SER A 70 6.49 16.57 -24.38
N GLU A 71 6.99 15.48 -24.98
CA GLU A 71 6.92 15.25 -26.41
C GLU A 71 5.53 14.88 -26.92
N ASN A 72 4.77 14.12 -26.11
CA ASN A 72 3.41 13.69 -26.42
C ASN A 72 2.68 13.18 -25.17
N CYS A 73 1.35 13.28 -25.17
CA CYS A 73 0.47 12.56 -24.26
C CYS A 73 -0.88 12.27 -24.92
N GLY A 74 -1.21 10.99 -25.14
CA GLY A 74 -2.49 10.59 -25.72
C GLY A 74 -3.72 10.95 -24.88
N ASN A 75 -3.57 11.07 -23.56
CA ASN A 75 -4.65 11.58 -22.70
C ASN A 75 -4.90 13.06 -22.98
N ALA A 76 -3.83 13.86 -23.07
CA ALA A 76 -3.95 15.27 -23.37
C ALA A 76 -4.52 15.53 -24.76
N LEU A 77 -4.03 14.80 -25.78
CA LEU A 77 -4.51 14.90 -27.16
C LEU A 77 -6.02 14.67 -27.30
N ARG A 78 -6.58 13.68 -26.59
CA ARG A 78 -8.04 13.43 -26.60
C ARG A 78 -8.84 14.61 -26.02
N CYS A 79 -8.34 15.21 -24.94
CA CYS A 79 -8.95 16.39 -24.33
C CYS A 79 -8.86 17.61 -25.25
N ILE A 80 -7.71 17.82 -25.92
CA ILE A 80 -7.55 18.89 -26.92
C ILE A 80 -8.53 18.70 -28.07
N ALA A 81 -8.59 17.50 -28.65
CA ALA A 81 -9.51 17.18 -29.75
C ALA A 81 -10.97 17.47 -29.39
N LYS A 82 -11.40 17.07 -28.19
CA LYS A 82 -12.73 17.42 -27.65
C LYS A 82 -12.90 18.93 -27.55
N TYR A 83 -11.93 19.63 -26.96
CA TYR A 83 -12.00 21.06 -26.72
C TYR A 83 -12.14 21.86 -28.02
N ILE A 84 -11.25 21.63 -29.00
CA ILE A 84 -11.26 22.37 -30.26
C ILE A 84 -12.50 22.06 -31.11
N TYR A 85 -13.03 20.85 -31.01
CA TYR A 85 -14.28 20.46 -31.67
C TYR A 85 -15.50 21.16 -31.05
N GLU A 86 -15.66 21.10 -29.73
CA GLU A 86 -16.83 21.63 -29.02
C GLU A 86 -16.86 23.16 -28.96
N ASN A 87 -15.69 23.82 -28.95
CA ASN A 87 -15.60 25.28 -28.94
C ASN A 87 -15.61 25.90 -30.34
N GLY A 88 -15.84 25.10 -31.39
CA GLY A 88 -15.94 25.58 -32.77
C GLY A 88 -14.63 26.08 -33.37
N ILE A 89 -13.48 25.80 -32.72
CA ILE A 89 -12.15 26.14 -33.26
C ILE A 89 -11.88 25.29 -34.51
N ALA A 90 -12.19 24.00 -34.45
CA ALA A 90 -12.14 23.08 -35.59
C ALA A 90 -13.28 22.05 -35.50
N PRO A 91 -14.49 22.36 -35.98
CA PRO A 91 -15.66 21.49 -35.87
C PRO A 91 -15.71 20.43 -36.99
N ARG A 92 -14.61 19.68 -37.19
CA ARG A 92 -14.47 18.66 -38.24
C ARG A 92 -13.91 17.35 -37.70
N SER A 93 -14.01 16.27 -38.49
CA SER A 93 -13.36 15.00 -38.18
C SER A 93 -12.87 14.33 -39.48
N PRO A 94 -11.65 13.78 -39.53
CA PRO A 94 -10.64 13.78 -38.45
C PRO A 94 -10.03 15.17 -38.18
N LEU A 95 -9.52 15.35 -36.96
CA LEU A 95 -8.71 16.49 -36.53
C LEU A 95 -7.23 16.13 -36.61
N ARG A 96 -6.39 17.11 -36.91
CA ARG A 96 -4.93 17.00 -36.87
C ARG A 96 -4.40 17.91 -35.79
N ILE A 97 -3.59 17.38 -34.89
CA ILE A 97 -3.01 18.14 -33.76
C ILE A 97 -1.50 18.00 -33.81
N GLU A 98 -0.81 19.13 -33.94
CA GLU A 98 0.66 19.21 -33.89
C GLU A 98 1.14 19.05 -32.46
N THR A 99 2.20 18.28 -32.25
CA THR A 99 2.91 18.10 -30.98
C THR A 99 4.41 18.23 -31.22
N LEU A 100 5.21 18.24 -30.16
CA LEU A 100 6.67 18.25 -30.28
C LEU A 100 7.21 16.99 -31.02
N SER A 101 6.52 15.84 -30.91
CA SER A 101 6.89 14.59 -31.61
C SER A 101 6.29 14.44 -33.01
N GLY A 102 5.46 15.37 -33.48
CA GLY A 102 4.81 15.30 -34.80
C GLY A 102 3.30 15.56 -34.77
N ILE A 103 2.63 15.35 -35.91
CA ILE A 103 1.19 15.60 -36.07
C ILE A 103 0.41 14.31 -35.89
N TYR A 104 -0.57 14.32 -35.00
CA TYR A 104 -1.44 13.18 -34.70
C TYR A 104 -2.85 13.39 -35.23
N THR A 105 -3.49 12.30 -35.66
CA THR A 105 -4.87 12.28 -36.11
C THR A 105 -5.81 11.90 -34.97
N ALA A 106 -6.89 12.67 -34.78
CA ALA A 106 -7.94 12.40 -33.82
C ALA A 106 -9.31 12.30 -34.50
N VAL A 107 -9.96 11.14 -34.40
CA VAL A 107 -11.30 10.89 -34.93
C VAL A 107 -12.33 11.14 -33.84
N ILE A 108 -13.38 11.88 -34.17
CA ILE A 108 -14.47 12.24 -33.27
C ILE A 108 -15.60 11.24 -33.49
N ASN A 109 -15.92 10.43 -32.48
CA ASN A 109 -17.02 9.49 -32.53
C ASN A 109 -18.22 10.08 -31.82
N LYS A 110 -19.38 10.06 -32.48
CA LYS A 110 -20.62 10.62 -31.96
C LYS A 110 -21.55 9.52 -31.47
N ASN A 111 -22.32 9.79 -30.43
CA ASN A 111 -23.41 8.93 -30.00
C ASN A 111 -24.63 9.05 -30.94
N SER A 112 -25.67 8.25 -30.68
CA SER A 112 -26.93 8.26 -31.44
C SER A 112 -27.66 9.61 -31.44
N ALA A 113 -27.38 10.50 -30.49
CA ALA A 113 -27.93 11.85 -30.42
C ALA A 113 -27.08 12.89 -31.19
N GLY A 114 -26.01 12.45 -31.87
CA GLY A 114 -25.12 13.31 -32.64
C GLY A 114 -24.10 14.10 -31.81
N GLN A 115 -23.99 13.83 -30.51
CA GLN A 115 -23.05 14.47 -29.60
C GLN A 115 -21.72 13.71 -29.57
N LEU A 116 -20.60 14.43 -29.38
CA LEU A 116 -19.28 13.82 -29.20
C LEU A 116 -19.30 12.91 -27.97
N GLU A 117 -19.00 11.63 -28.17
CA GLU A 117 -18.97 10.60 -27.11
C GLU A 117 -17.54 10.15 -26.80
N THR A 118 -16.77 9.82 -27.84
CA THR A 118 -15.38 9.38 -27.69
C THR A 118 -14.46 10.00 -28.74
N VAL A 119 -13.16 9.99 -28.45
CA VAL A 119 -12.10 10.39 -29.38
C VAL A 119 -11.15 9.21 -29.59
N THR A 120 -10.98 8.81 -30.84
CA THR A 120 -9.99 7.80 -31.23
C THR A 120 -8.72 8.51 -31.71
N LEU A 121 -7.57 8.17 -31.11
CA LEU A 121 -6.28 8.67 -31.57
C LEU A 121 -5.57 7.62 -32.42
N GLU A 122 -4.91 8.06 -33.48
CA GLU A 122 -3.99 7.25 -34.25
C GLU A 122 -2.63 7.20 -33.54
N ILE A 123 -2.14 6.00 -33.20
CA ILE A 123 -0.88 5.77 -32.45
C ILE A 123 0.24 5.26 -33.39
N GLY A 124 -0.05 5.13 -34.69
CA GLY A 124 0.88 4.62 -35.70
C GLY A 124 0.82 3.10 -35.85
N GLU A 125 1.61 2.57 -36.79
CA GLU A 125 1.68 1.13 -37.06
C GLU A 125 2.59 0.42 -36.05
N PRO A 126 2.11 -0.65 -35.39
CA PRO A 126 2.94 -1.41 -34.47
C PRO A 126 4.01 -2.20 -35.22
N SER A 127 5.25 -2.18 -34.71
CA SER A 127 6.33 -3.08 -35.14
C SER A 127 6.52 -4.22 -34.16
N LEU A 128 6.73 -5.43 -34.68
CA LEU A 128 7.06 -6.61 -33.89
C LEU A 128 8.57 -6.92 -33.90
N LYS A 129 9.38 -6.18 -34.65
CA LYS A 129 10.81 -6.45 -34.80
C LYS A 129 11.53 -6.16 -33.48
N GLY A 130 12.26 -7.14 -32.95
CA GLY A 130 12.99 -6.97 -31.69
C GLY A 130 13.99 -5.81 -31.71
N ALA A 131 14.64 -5.56 -32.85
CA ALA A 131 15.57 -4.45 -33.04
C ALA A 131 14.95 -3.05 -32.80
N ASP A 132 13.62 -2.91 -32.94
CA ASP A 132 12.92 -1.64 -32.65
C ASP A 132 12.68 -1.44 -31.14
N ILE A 133 12.93 -2.47 -30.32
CA ILE A 133 12.85 -2.45 -28.85
C ILE A 133 14.22 -2.20 -28.24
N SER A 134 15.20 -3.00 -28.65
CA SER A 134 16.58 -2.92 -28.15
C SER A 134 17.56 -3.54 -29.15
N ASP A 135 18.76 -2.97 -29.19
CA ASP A 135 19.86 -3.42 -30.05
C ASP A 135 20.36 -4.84 -29.68
N ALA A 136 19.94 -5.38 -28.53
CA ALA A 136 20.21 -6.74 -28.11
C ALA A 136 19.42 -7.80 -28.92
N PHE A 137 18.36 -7.40 -29.62
CA PHE A 137 17.50 -8.31 -30.36
C PHE A 137 17.71 -8.23 -31.87
N GLN A 138 17.50 -9.38 -32.52
CA GLN A 138 17.55 -9.47 -33.98
C GLN A 138 16.29 -8.83 -34.61
N PRO A 139 16.32 -8.41 -35.89
CA PRO A 139 15.20 -7.73 -36.55
C PRO A 139 14.09 -8.68 -37.00
N HIS A 140 13.67 -9.61 -36.14
CA HIS A 140 12.54 -10.52 -36.35
C HIS A 140 11.50 -10.41 -35.22
N PRO A 141 10.27 -10.93 -35.41
CA PRO A 141 9.27 -10.96 -34.36
C PRO A 141 9.65 -11.82 -33.15
N TYR A 142 9.33 -11.34 -31.94
CA TYR A 142 9.42 -12.10 -30.69
C TYR A 142 8.02 -12.21 -30.09
N ILE A 143 7.27 -13.23 -30.52
CA ILE A 143 5.86 -13.45 -30.14
C ILE A 143 5.78 -14.65 -29.20
N ASN A 144 5.22 -14.46 -28.01
CA ASN A 144 5.19 -15.48 -26.94
C ASN A 144 6.57 -16.15 -26.70
N HIS A 145 7.62 -15.35 -26.82
CA HIS A 145 9.00 -15.78 -26.69
C HIS A 145 9.37 -15.92 -25.21
N GLU A 146 10.18 -16.93 -24.87
CA GLU A 146 10.70 -17.11 -23.52
C GLU A 146 11.91 -16.22 -23.30
N PHE A 147 11.79 -15.26 -22.39
CA PHE A 147 12.88 -14.40 -21.94
C PHE A 147 13.44 -14.92 -20.62
N ASP A 148 14.76 -15.13 -20.58
CA ASP A 148 15.48 -15.45 -19.36
C ASP A 148 16.12 -14.18 -18.78
N PHE A 149 15.59 -13.74 -17.64
CA PHE A 149 16.08 -12.58 -16.90
C PHE A 149 17.12 -12.96 -15.83
N GLY A 150 17.56 -14.23 -15.78
CA GLY A 150 18.48 -14.77 -14.78
C GLY A 150 17.86 -15.04 -13.42
N PHE A 151 16.89 -14.22 -12.99
CA PHE A 151 16.08 -14.45 -11.79
C PHE A 151 14.73 -15.08 -12.09
N ILE A 152 14.28 -15.03 -13.35
CA ILE A 152 13.04 -15.65 -13.80
C ILE A 152 13.01 -15.85 -15.31
N LYS A 153 12.29 -16.88 -15.75
CA LYS A 153 11.89 -17.07 -17.15
C LYS A 153 10.43 -16.70 -17.35
N LEU A 154 10.15 -15.82 -18.29
CA LEU A 154 8.79 -15.37 -18.60
C LEU A 154 8.56 -15.44 -20.11
N ARG A 155 7.34 -15.81 -20.50
CA ARG A 155 6.92 -15.70 -21.89
C ARG A 155 6.27 -14.35 -22.13
N GLY A 156 6.68 -13.66 -23.18
CA GLY A 156 6.13 -12.37 -23.55
C GLY A 156 6.18 -12.11 -25.05
N THR A 157 5.50 -11.05 -25.46
CA THR A 157 5.52 -10.55 -26.83
C THR A 157 6.09 -9.15 -26.84
N LEU A 158 7.09 -8.93 -27.69
CA LEU A 158 7.65 -7.60 -27.90
C LEU A 158 6.82 -6.85 -28.94
N VAL A 159 6.42 -5.62 -28.61
CA VAL A 159 5.70 -4.72 -29.51
C VAL A 159 6.29 -3.32 -29.37
N SER A 160 6.60 -2.67 -30.48
CA SER A 160 6.93 -1.26 -30.53
C SER A 160 5.78 -0.51 -31.17
N VAL A 161 5.28 0.54 -30.51
CA VAL A 161 4.29 1.47 -31.09
C VAL A 161 4.89 2.88 -31.19
N GLY A 162 6.19 2.95 -31.48
CA GLY A 162 7.03 4.14 -31.35
C GLY A 162 7.87 4.14 -30.07
N ASN A 163 7.52 3.31 -29.10
CA ASN A 163 8.24 3.05 -27.86
C ASN A 163 8.16 1.55 -27.48
N PRO A 164 9.10 1.04 -26.67
CA PRO A 164 9.22 -0.40 -26.41
C PRO A 164 8.21 -0.92 -25.39
N HIS A 165 7.47 -1.99 -25.74
CA HIS A 165 6.56 -2.71 -24.86
C HIS A 165 6.87 -4.21 -24.80
N LEU A 166 6.74 -4.78 -23.62
CA LEU A 166 6.81 -6.21 -23.32
C LEU A 166 5.47 -6.65 -22.72
N VAL A 167 4.65 -7.29 -23.55
CA VAL A 167 3.33 -7.78 -23.15
C VAL A 167 3.43 -9.20 -22.64
N ILE A 168 2.90 -9.43 -21.45
CA ILE A 168 3.09 -10.66 -20.72
C ILE A 168 1.72 -11.14 -20.19
N TYR A 169 1.26 -12.32 -20.65
CA TYR A 169 -0.03 -12.87 -20.24
C TYR A 169 0.05 -13.69 -18.94
N THR A 170 -0.85 -13.40 -18.01
CA THR A 170 -0.97 -14.04 -16.69
C THR A 170 -2.40 -14.52 -16.41
N GLU A 171 -2.56 -15.48 -15.51
CA GLU A 171 -3.87 -15.96 -15.06
C GLU A 171 -4.60 -14.91 -14.21
N ASN A 172 -3.87 -14.16 -13.37
CA ASN A 172 -4.43 -13.13 -12.50
C ASN A 172 -3.48 -11.94 -12.36
N ALA A 173 -3.84 -10.82 -13.00
CA ALA A 173 -3.04 -9.60 -12.99
C ALA A 173 -3.02 -8.90 -11.62
N GLU A 174 -4.09 -9.00 -10.82
CA GLU A 174 -4.15 -8.41 -9.47
C GLU A 174 -3.08 -8.98 -8.57
N THR A 175 -2.83 -10.27 -8.72
CA THR A 175 -1.87 -10.99 -7.91
C THR A 175 -0.45 -10.78 -8.35
N ILE A 176 -0.09 -9.87 -9.28
CA ILE A 176 1.30 -9.62 -9.70
C ILE A 176 1.98 -8.58 -8.79
N ASP A 177 3.22 -8.84 -8.34
CA ASP A 177 4.03 -7.88 -7.59
C ASP A 177 4.79 -6.99 -8.56
N ILE A 178 4.02 -6.15 -9.25
CA ILE A 178 4.53 -5.29 -10.30
C ILE A 178 5.58 -4.29 -9.76
N GLU A 179 5.50 -3.94 -8.47
CA GLU A 179 6.47 -3.04 -7.81
C GLU A 179 7.84 -3.70 -7.63
N ASN A 180 7.90 -5.03 -7.45
CA ASN A 180 9.15 -5.78 -7.42
C ASN A 180 9.65 -6.16 -8.82
N TRP A 181 8.76 -6.60 -9.71
CA TRP A 181 9.14 -7.12 -11.03
C TRP A 181 9.36 -6.04 -12.07
N GLY A 182 8.54 -4.98 -12.05
CA GLY A 182 8.61 -3.86 -12.98
C GLY A 182 10.02 -3.25 -13.07
N PRO A 183 10.63 -2.79 -11.97
CA PRO A 183 11.98 -2.21 -12.00
C PRO A 183 13.06 -3.18 -12.49
N LYS A 184 12.96 -4.45 -12.12
CA LYS A 184 13.96 -5.48 -12.46
C LYS A 184 13.94 -5.83 -13.94
N ILE A 185 12.75 -5.89 -14.53
CA ILE A 185 12.57 -6.19 -15.95
C ILE A 185 12.82 -4.92 -16.78
N GLU A 186 12.30 -3.76 -16.37
CA GLU A 186 12.47 -2.47 -17.06
C GLU A 186 13.96 -2.19 -17.34
N SER A 187 14.81 -2.40 -16.33
CA SER A 187 16.24 -2.08 -16.38
C SER A 187 17.13 -3.27 -16.79
N HIS A 188 16.54 -4.39 -17.21
CA HIS A 188 17.30 -5.58 -17.55
C HIS A 188 18.23 -5.34 -18.75
N PRO A 189 19.46 -5.91 -18.80
CA PRO A 189 20.40 -5.72 -19.90
C PRO A 189 19.88 -6.07 -21.31
N LEU A 190 18.82 -6.88 -21.40
CA LEU A 190 18.12 -7.16 -22.67
C LEU A 190 17.40 -5.93 -23.26
N PHE A 191 17.15 -4.90 -22.45
CA PHE A 191 16.46 -3.69 -22.84
C PHE A 191 17.38 -2.49 -22.67
N SER A 192 18.27 -2.27 -23.65
CA SER A 192 19.22 -1.14 -23.66
C SER A 192 18.54 0.22 -23.49
N ARG A 193 17.30 0.34 -23.97
CA ARG A 193 16.46 1.55 -23.87
C ARG A 193 15.42 1.45 -22.76
N ARG A 194 15.50 0.44 -21.89
CA ARG A 194 14.44 0.01 -20.97
C ARG A 194 13.12 -0.31 -21.70
N VAL A 195 12.12 -0.81 -20.99
CA VAL A 195 10.87 -1.29 -21.60
C VAL A 195 9.64 -1.02 -20.73
N ASN A 196 8.51 -0.72 -21.35
CA ASN A 196 7.20 -0.73 -20.70
C ASN A 196 6.71 -2.16 -20.57
N ILE A 197 6.10 -2.52 -19.45
CA ILE A 197 5.71 -3.92 -19.19
C ILE A 197 4.23 -3.98 -18.90
N GLU A 198 3.51 -4.81 -19.67
CA GLU A 198 2.08 -5.03 -19.49
C GLU A 198 1.82 -6.44 -18.99
N PHE A 199 1.32 -6.56 -17.77
CA PHE A 199 0.80 -7.81 -17.24
C PHE A 199 -0.69 -7.91 -17.57
N VAL A 200 -1.06 -8.92 -18.36
CA VAL A 200 -2.38 -9.00 -18.99
C VAL A 200 -3.09 -10.28 -18.58
N GLN A 201 -4.25 -10.13 -17.96
CA GLN A 201 -5.20 -11.21 -17.71
C GLN A 201 -6.31 -11.15 -18.75
N ILE A 202 -6.52 -12.26 -19.44
CA ILE A 202 -7.59 -12.38 -20.44
C ILE A 202 -8.90 -12.69 -19.71
N ILE A 203 -9.93 -11.89 -19.96
CA ILE A 203 -11.29 -12.13 -19.44
C ILE A 203 -12.16 -12.74 -20.52
N SER A 204 -12.06 -12.22 -21.74
CA SER A 204 -12.70 -12.77 -22.93
C SER A 204 -11.93 -12.35 -24.19
N ARG A 205 -12.39 -12.81 -25.36
CA ARG A 205 -11.87 -12.31 -26.65
C ARG A 205 -12.01 -10.80 -26.83
N ARG A 206 -12.91 -10.16 -26.09
CA ARG A 206 -13.21 -8.72 -26.19
C ARG A 206 -12.91 -7.96 -24.90
N GLU A 207 -12.31 -8.59 -23.90
CA GLU A 207 -12.01 -7.90 -22.65
C GLU A 207 -10.77 -8.47 -21.98
N VAL A 208 -9.87 -7.57 -21.58
CA VAL A 208 -8.68 -7.92 -20.80
C VAL A 208 -8.55 -6.99 -19.61
N ILE A 209 -7.81 -7.48 -18.64
CA ILE A 209 -7.35 -6.73 -17.48
C ILE A 209 -5.86 -6.50 -17.67
N GLN A 210 -5.43 -5.26 -17.60
CA GLN A 210 -4.04 -4.86 -17.81
C GLN A 210 -3.53 -4.10 -16.59
N ARG A 211 -2.31 -4.44 -16.14
CA ARG A 211 -1.51 -3.60 -15.24
C ARG A 211 -0.22 -3.24 -15.95
N THR A 212 0.08 -1.94 -15.99
CA THR A 212 1.21 -1.40 -16.75
C THR A 212 2.27 -0.89 -15.80
N TRP A 213 3.50 -1.32 -16.01
CA TRP A 213 4.69 -0.66 -15.50
C TRP A 213 5.28 0.22 -16.60
N GLU A 214 5.22 1.53 -16.41
CA GLU A 214 5.72 2.51 -17.36
C GLU A 214 7.16 2.87 -17.01
N ARG A 215 8.03 2.79 -18.02
CA ARG A 215 9.45 3.14 -17.94
C ARG A 215 9.64 4.53 -17.33
N GLY A 216 10.44 4.61 -16.28
CA GLY A 216 10.72 5.85 -15.55
C GLY A 216 9.59 6.40 -14.67
N SER A 217 8.37 5.84 -14.75
CA SER A 217 7.20 6.33 -14.00
C SER A 217 6.66 5.33 -12.98
N GLY A 218 6.91 4.02 -13.16
CA GLY A 218 6.39 2.95 -12.32
C GLY A 218 4.99 2.48 -12.73
N GLU A 219 4.23 1.88 -11.81
CA GLU A 219 2.87 1.42 -12.13
C GLU A 219 1.94 2.60 -12.45
N THR A 220 1.34 2.59 -13.64
CA THR A 220 0.43 3.65 -14.12
C THR A 220 -1.01 3.16 -14.24
N TRP A 221 -1.94 4.08 -14.03
CA TRP A 221 -3.38 3.83 -14.15
C TRP A 221 -3.89 3.95 -15.58
N ALA A 222 -3.09 4.41 -16.54
CA ALA A 222 -3.50 4.52 -17.93
C ALA A 222 -2.26 4.59 -18.83
N CYS A 223 -2.24 3.76 -19.87
CA CYS A 223 -1.22 3.80 -20.91
C CYS A 223 -1.86 3.47 -22.27
N GLY A 224 -1.96 4.47 -23.15
CA GLY A 224 -2.59 4.31 -24.46
C GLY A 224 -1.76 3.45 -25.42
N THR A 225 -0.45 3.69 -25.45
CA THR A 225 0.51 2.88 -26.21
C THR A 225 0.58 1.44 -25.68
N GLY A 226 0.54 1.25 -24.36
CA GLY A 226 0.43 -0.06 -23.73
C GLY A 226 -0.84 -0.79 -24.11
N ALA A 227 -2.00 -0.12 -24.12
CA ALA A 227 -3.25 -0.74 -24.58
C ALA A 227 -3.18 -1.17 -26.05
N ALA A 228 -2.57 -0.36 -26.92
CA ALA A 228 -2.33 -0.72 -28.31
C ALA A 228 -1.38 -1.93 -28.43
N ALA A 229 -0.29 -1.94 -27.65
CA ALA A 229 0.66 -3.06 -27.61
C ALA A 229 -0.02 -4.36 -27.18
N VAL A 230 -0.87 -4.32 -26.14
CA VAL A 230 -1.65 -5.50 -25.70
C VAL A 230 -2.61 -5.98 -26.80
N CYS A 231 -3.17 -5.06 -27.58
CA CYS A 231 -4.05 -5.38 -28.72
C CYS A 231 -3.29 -6.19 -29.75
N THR A 232 -2.17 -5.62 -30.19
CA THR A 232 -1.30 -6.22 -31.21
C THR A 232 -0.81 -7.57 -30.72
N ALA A 233 -0.31 -7.66 -29.49
CA ALA A 233 0.12 -8.93 -28.91
C ALA A 233 -1.01 -9.95 -28.89
N GLY A 234 -2.24 -9.56 -28.55
CA GLY A 234 -3.41 -10.45 -28.47
C GLY A 234 -3.83 -10.98 -29.83
N ILE A 235 -3.78 -10.15 -30.87
CA ILE A 235 -4.02 -10.55 -32.26
C ILE A 235 -2.94 -11.55 -32.71
N MET A 236 -1.68 -11.28 -32.37
CA MET A 236 -0.53 -12.08 -32.83
C MET A 236 -0.37 -13.42 -32.11
N THR A 237 -0.90 -13.57 -30.89
CA THR A 237 -0.66 -14.76 -30.06
C THR A 237 -1.75 -15.84 -30.12
N ASP A 238 -2.76 -15.73 -31.01
CA ASP A 238 -3.99 -16.54 -31.03
C ASP A 238 -4.37 -17.05 -29.64
N VAL A 239 -5.01 -16.16 -28.88
CA VAL A 239 -5.37 -16.25 -27.45
C VAL A 239 -5.90 -17.62 -26.99
N ARG A 240 -6.36 -18.49 -27.90
CA ARG A 240 -6.74 -19.89 -27.64
C ARG A 240 -5.60 -20.81 -27.17
N LEU A 241 -4.35 -20.60 -27.59
CA LEU A 241 -3.27 -21.59 -27.41
C LEU A 241 -2.46 -21.46 -26.10
N ASN A 242 -2.60 -20.38 -25.34
CA ASN A 242 -1.73 -20.09 -24.18
C ASN A 242 -2.43 -20.04 -22.81
N MET A 243 -3.68 -20.50 -22.68
CA MET A 243 -4.45 -20.41 -21.43
C MET A 243 -3.90 -21.18 -20.21
N THR A 244 -2.68 -21.75 -20.23
CA THR A 244 -2.24 -22.60 -19.10
C THR A 244 -0.75 -22.59 -18.72
N LYS A 245 0.17 -21.82 -19.35
CA LYS A 245 1.61 -22.06 -19.09
C LYS A 245 2.58 -20.87 -19.02
N SER A 246 2.14 -19.63 -18.89
CA SER A 246 3.08 -18.48 -19.01
C SER A 246 3.55 -17.82 -17.72
N PHE A 247 3.10 -18.22 -16.52
CA PHE A 247 3.63 -17.65 -15.27
C PHE A 247 4.06 -18.68 -14.23
N PRO A 248 5.32 -18.63 -13.76
CA PRO A 248 5.69 -19.32 -12.53
C PRO A 248 4.89 -18.76 -11.35
N ALA A 249 4.42 -19.62 -10.44
CA ALA A 249 3.77 -19.23 -9.18
C ALA A 249 4.66 -18.32 -8.28
N ALA A 250 5.92 -18.11 -8.64
CA ALA A 250 6.87 -17.26 -7.94
C ALA A 250 6.68 -15.74 -8.19
N VAL A 251 5.91 -15.33 -9.20
CA VAL A 251 5.78 -13.91 -9.62
C VAL A 251 4.50 -13.27 -9.13
N THR A 252 3.46 -14.09 -8.99
CA THR A 252 2.31 -13.70 -8.24
C THR A 252 2.76 -13.61 -6.78
N PRO A 253 2.63 -12.48 -6.06
CA PRO A 253 2.56 -12.44 -4.62
C PRO A 253 1.47 -13.41 -4.27
N ALA A 254 1.89 -14.64 -3.96
CA ALA A 254 1.27 -15.37 -2.90
C ALA A 254 1.13 -14.32 -1.79
N ILE A 255 -0.12 -13.93 -1.50
CA ILE A 255 -0.42 -13.35 -0.19
C ILE A 255 0.37 -14.25 0.76
N ASP A 256 1.31 -13.69 1.53
CA ASP A 256 2.12 -14.49 2.44
C ASP A 256 1.16 -14.97 3.54
N TYR A 257 0.35 -15.97 3.21
CA TYR A 257 -0.74 -16.49 4.02
C TYR A 257 -0.14 -17.05 5.30
N LYS A 258 1.13 -17.51 5.25
CA LYS A 258 1.88 -17.90 6.43
C LYS A 258 2.12 -16.69 7.33
N SER A 259 2.56 -15.55 6.82
CA SER A 259 2.72 -14.33 7.61
C SER A 259 1.40 -13.69 8.06
N VAL A 260 0.36 -13.72 7.23
CA VAL A 260 -0.98 -13.25 7.60
C VAL A 260 -1.55 -14.12 8.72
N PHE A 261 -1.51 -15.44 8.55
CA PHE A 261 -1.93 -16.40 9.57
C PHE A 261 -1.10 -16.28 10.84
N ALA A 262 0.23 -16.15 10.73
CA ALA A 262 1.11 -15.90 11.87
C ALA A 262 0.73 -14.61 12.59
N GLY A 263 0.40 -13.53 11.87
CA GLY A 263 -0.08 -12.29 12.46
C GLY A 263 -1.39 -12.46 13.22
N VAL A 264 -2.41 -13.08 12.60
CA VAL A 264 -3.72 -13.35 13.23
C VAL A 264 -3.54 -14.23 14.48
N LEU A 265 -2.80 -15.33 14.36
CA LEU A 265 -2.49 -16.23 15.46
C LEU A 265 -1.71 -15.52 16.57
N GLY A 266 -0.70 -14.71 16.20
CA GLY A 266 0.10 -13.95 17.15
C GLY A 266 -0.76 -13.01 17.97
N TYR A 267 -1.71 -12.31 17.35
CA TYR A 267 -2.64 -11.45 18.07
C TYR A 267 -3.66 -12.22 18.92
N ALA A 268 -4.12 -13.38 18.48
CA ALA A 268 -4.94 -14.28 19.32
C ALA A 268 -4.20 -14.72 20.58
N VAL A 269 -2.93 -15.13 20.43
CA VAL A 269 -2.06 -15.55 21.55
C VAL A 269 -1.77 -14.38 22.48
N PHE A 270 -1.53 -13.16 21.95
CA PHE A 270 -1.39 -11.94 22.75
C PHE A 270 -2.64 -11.69 23.61
N THR A 271 -3.82 -11.78 23.02
CA THR A 271 -5.07 -11.54 23.76
C THR A 271 -5.32 -12.61 24.83
N LEU A 272 -4.97 -13.87 24.57
CA LEU A 272 -5.02 -14.92 25.60
C LEU A 272 -4.06 -14.59 26.76
N MET A 273 -2.84 -14.17 26.44
CA MET A 273 -1.86 -13.73 27.44
C MET A 273 -2.41 -12.56 28.28
N ASP A 274 -2.98 -11.52 27.64
CA ASP A 274 -3.58 -10.38 28.34
C ASP A 274 -4.71 -10.82 29.29
N THR A 275 -5.50 -11.81 28.88
CA THR A 275 -6.57 -12.39 29.70
C THR A 275 -6.02 -13.06 30.96
N LEU A 276 -4.94 -13.85 30.84
CA LEU A 276 -4.27 -14.48 31.99
C LEU A 276 -3.65 -13.44 32.92
N VAL A 277 -2.99 -12.42 32.36
CA VAL A 277 -2.43 -11.31 33.13
C VAL A 277 -3.52 -10.58 33.91
N LYS A 278 -4.68 -10.30 33.30
CA LYS A 278 -5.83 -9.67 33.97
C LYS A 278 -6.32 -10.49 35.17
N ILE A 279 -6.40 -11.82 35.02
CA ILE A 279 -6.81 -12.72 36.11
C ILE A 279 -5.84 -12.59 37.28
N VAL A 280 -4.53 -12.65 37.02
CA VAL A 280 -3.49 -12.58 38.07
C VAL A 280 -3.39 -11.19 38.69
N SER A 281 -3.41 -10.12 37.87
CA SER A 281 -3.23 -8.74 38.33
C SER A 281 -4.39 -8.21 39.15
N SER A 282 -5.58 -8.84 39.07
CA SER A 282 -6.73 -8.45 39.90
C SER A 282 -6.55 -8.75 41.39
N ARG A 283 -5.63 -9.67 41.73
CA ARG A 283 -5.37 -10.14 43.10
C ARG A 283 -3.91 -10.01 43.54
N ASN A 284 -3.04 -9.47 42.69
CA ASN A 284 -1.60 -9.29 42.96
C ASN A 284 -1.12 -7.91 42.52
N SER A 285 0.05 -7.51 43.02
CA SER A 285 0.77 -6.31 42.57
C SER A 285 0.98 -6.34 41.05
N LEU A 286 0.50 -5.29 40.37
CA LEU A 286 0.67 -5.13 38.93
C LEU A 286 2.15 -5.05 38.53
N PHE A 287 2.99 -4.40 39.35
CA PHE A 287 4.43 -4.29 39.11
C PHE A 287 5.11 -5.65 39.16
N PHE A 288 4.80 -6.46 40.18
CA PHE A 288 5.37 -7.79 40.31
C PHE A 288 4.86 -8.75 39.22
N THR A 289 3.59 -8.61 38.84
CA THR A 289 2.99 -9.35 37.73
C THR A 289 3.71 -9.06 36.40
N LEU A 290 3.92 -7.78 36.08
CA LEU A 290 4.62 -7.38 34.85
C LEU A 290 6.12 -7.72 34.89
N PHE A 291 6.74 -7.72 36.07
CA PHE A 291 8.09 -8.23 36.24
C PHE A 291 8.19 -9.71 35.87
N LEU A 292 7.35 -10.56 36.48
CA LEU A 292 7.35 -12.00 36.20
C LEU A 292 7.03 -12.30 34.73
N LEU A 293 6.08 -11.58 34.13
CA LEU A 293 5.73 -11.72 32.71
C LEU A 293 6.96 -11.57 31.81
N ASN A 294 7.72 -10.48 32.02
CA ASN A 294 8.90 -10.16 31.21
C ASN A 294 10.10 -11.04 31.57
N LEU A 295 10.25 -11.42 32.84
CA LEU A 295 11.28 -12.35 33.28
C LEU A 295 11.09 -13.73 32.63
N PHE A 296 9.88 -14.27 32.63
CA PHE A 296 9.61 -15.58 32.01
C PHE A 296 9.74 -15.54 30.48
N ALA A 297 9.35 -14.45 29.84
CA ALA A 297 9.64 -14.26 28.41
C ALA A 297 11.15 -14.19 28.12
N PHE A 298 11.93 -13.51 28.96
CA PHE A 298 13.39 -13.50 28.86
C PHE A 298 13.97 -14.91 29.00
N VAL A 299 13.55 -15.67 30.02
CA VAL A 299 13.98 -17.07 30.23
C VAL A 299 13.63 -17.94 29.02
N TYR A 300 12.44 -17.78 28.45
CA TYR A 300 12.04 -18.46 27.21
C TYR A 300 13.02 -18.20 26.06
N TYR A 301 13.40 -16.95 25.82
CA TYR A 301 14.34 -16.63 24.75
C TYR A 301 15.73 -17.22 25.03
N CYS A 302 16.21 -17.19 26.27
CA CYS A 302 17.46 -17.86 26.66
C CYS A 302 17.41 -19.37 26.36
N MET A 303 16.31 -20.05 26.68
CA MET A 303 16.10 -21.47 26.33
C MET A 303 16.00 -21.67 24.81
N PHE A 304 15.33 -20.77 24.09
CA PHE A 304 15.25 -20.85 22.64
C PHE A 304 16.64 -20.72 21.99
N PHE A 305 17.49 -19.83 22.50
CA PHE A 305 18.85 -19.64 21.97
C PHE A 305 19.84 -20.72 22.40
N SER A 306 19.63 -21.40 23.54
CA SER A 306 20.45 -22.55 23.91
C SER A 306 20.25 -23.71 22.93
N VAL A 307 19.07 -23.83 22.33
CA VAL A 307 18.76 -24.86 21.31
C VAL A 307 19.09 -24.38 19.89
N THR A 308 18.78 -23.12 19.55
CA THR A 308 18.91 -22.61 18.16
C THR A 308 20.23 -21.86 17.88
N GLY A 309 21.03 -21.62 18.90
CA GLY A 309 22.31 -20.93 18.84
C GLY A 309 22.22 -19.42 19.15
N TRP A 310 23.10 -18.97 20.04
CA TRP A 310 23.19 -17.59 20.53
C TRP A 310 23.53 -16.53 19.47
N LYS A 311 24.02 -16.93 18.29
CA LYS A 311 24.27 -15.99 17.18
C LYS A 311 23.04 -15.17 16.82
N ARG A 312 21.83 -15.72 17.00
CA ARG A 312 20.55 -15.03 16.73
C ARG A 312 20.18 -13.97 17.77
N ALA A 313 20.81 -13.99 18.95
CA ALA A 313 20.62 -13.00 20.02
C ALA A 313 21.57 -11.80 19.90
N LEU A 314 22.60 -11.91 19.06
CA LEU A 314 23.57 -10.84 18.85
C LEU A 314 22.91 -9.68 18.09
N THR A 315 23.06 -8.48 18.63
CA THR A 315 22.61 -7.24 17.99
C THR A 315 23.76 -6.55 17.28
N ARG A 316 23.48 -5.87 16.17
CA ARG A 316 24.40 -4.96 15.49
C ARG A 316 24.09 -3.50 15.85
N ASN A 317 22.94 -3.22 16.46
CA ASN A 317 22.46 -1.88 16.76
C ASN A 317 21.88 -1.76 18.18
N ILE A 318 22.76 -1.77 19.19
CA ILE A 318 22.35 -1.64 20.59
C ILE A 318 21.58 -0.33 20.88
N LYS A 319 21.92 0.77 20.19
CA LYS A 319 21.26 2.07 20.33
C LYS A 319 19.78 1.99 19.97
N PHE A 320 19.44 1.23 18.93
CA PHE A 320 18.04 0.98 18.56
C PHE A 320 17.29 0.27 19.69
N HIS A 321 17.84 -0.78 20.27
CA HIS A 321 17.19 -1.53 21.34
C HIS A 321 17.01 -0.66 22.60
N GLN A 322 17.99 0.17 22.94
CA GLN A 322 17.88 1.14 24.03
C GLN A 322 16.75 2.15 23.79
N LEU A 323 16.73 2.80 22.63
CA LEU A 323 15.71 3.79 22.29
C LEU A 323 14.30 3.15 22.28
N ARG A 324 14.17 1.96 21.68
CA ARG A 324 12.91 1.21 21.66
C ARG A 324 12.48 0.79 23.06
N GLY A 325 13.42 0.39 23.91
CA GLY A 325 13.19 0.06 25.32
C GLY A 325 12.59 1.24 26.07
N VAL A 326 13.17 2.44 25.92
CA VAL A 326 12.64 3.68 26.54
C VAL A 326 11.23 3.98 26.05
N VAL A 327 10.96 3.89 24.74
CA VAL A 327 9.61 4.10 24.18
C VAL A 327 8.61 3.10 24.77
N ASN A 328 8.97 1.82 24.89
CA ASN A 328 8.10 0.79 25.45
C ASN A 328 7.88 0.96 26.96
N ILE A 329 8.87 1.43 27.72
CA ILE A 329 8.71 1.76 29.13
C ILE A 329 7.74 2.95 29.28
N GLY A 330 7.89 3.99 28.46
CA GLY A 330 6.95 5.11 28.43
C GLY A 330 5.52 4.67 28.10
N LEU A 331 5.37 3.80 27.11
CA LEU A 331 4.08 3.16 26.79
C LEU A 331 3.52 2.41 28.00
N ALA A 332 4.32 1.60 28.68
CA ALA A 332 3.86 0.83 29.82
C ALA A 332 3.40 1.73 30.98
N ILE A 333 4.16 2.77 31.32
CA ILE A 333 3.81 3.72 32.37
C ILE A 333 2.50 4.44 32.05
N THR A 334 2.37 4.95 30.83
CA THR A 334 1.15 5.68 30.41
C THR A 334 -0.08 4.79 30.44
N VAL A 335 0.01 3.57 29.90
CA VAL A 335 -1.11 2.60 29.89
C VAL A 335 -1.48 2.13 31.29
N MET A 336 -0.48 1.83 32.15
CA MET A 336 -0.74 1.43 33.54
C MET A 336 -1.45 2.55 34.31
N TYR A 337 -0.99 3.79 34.17
CA TYR A 337 -1.63 4.94 34.80
C TYR A 337 -3.06 5.11 34.29
N SER A 338 -3.27 5.00 32.98
CA SER A 338 -4.60 5.07 32.36
C SER A 338 -5.56 4.02 32.91
N PHE A 339 -5.14 2.76 33.04
CA PHE A 339 -5.99 1.71 33.60
C PHE A 339 -6.33 1.93 35.08
N SER A 340 -5.51 2.67 35.83
CA SER A 340 -5.80 2.99 37.22
C SER A 340 -6.86 4.09 37.39
N GLN A 341 -7.12 4.89 36.35
CA GLN A 341 -7.98 6.09 36.43
C GLN A 341 -9.18 6.06 35.47
N LEU A 342 -9.14 5.23 34.42
CA LEU A 342 -10.16 5.18 33.38
C LEU A 342 -10.75 3.77 33.26
N PRO A 343 -12.01 3.65 32.81
CA PRO A 343 -12.58 2.36 32.47
C PRO A 343 -11.75 1.62 31.43
N LEU A 344 -11.61 0.31 31.59
CA LEU A 344 -10.83 -0.55 30.69
C LEU A 344 -11.22 -0.34 29.21
N GLY A 345 -12.53 -0.30 28.93
CA GLY A 345 -13.05 -0.11 27.58
C GLY A 345 -12.57 1.19 26.92
N TYR A 346 -12.43 2.27 27.68
CA TYR A 346 -11.91 3.54 27.15
C TYR A 346 -10.44 3.40 26.75
N VAL A 347 -9.61 2.87 27.66
CA VAL A 347 -8.17 2.71 27.43
C VAL A 347 -7.93 1.84 26.21
N TYR A 348 -8.65 0.71 26.09
CA TYR A 348 -8.57 -0.15 24.92
C TYR A 348 -9.01 0.57 23.64
N ALA A 349 -10.12 1.34 23.66
CA ALA A 349 -10.59 2.09 22.48
C ALA A 349 -9.51 3.03 21.94
N VAL A 350 -8.80 3.74 22.83
CA VAL A 350 -7.69 4.61 22.45
C VAL A 350 -6.49 3.82 21.94
N MET A 351 -6.12 2.70 22.58
CA MET A 351 -5.02 1.85 22.13
C MET A 351 -5.26 1.24 20.75
N PHE A 352 -6.52 0.98 20.39
CA PHE A 352 -6.86 0.52 19.04
C PHE A 352 -6.71 1.61 17.95
N SER A 353 -6.38 2.85 18.29
CA SER A 353 -5.94 3.83 17.30
C SER A 353 -4.50 3.60 16.81
N VAL A 354 -3.69 2.78 17.51
CA VAL A 354 -2.29 2.48 17.16
C VAL A 354 -2.13 1.97 15.72
N PRO A 355 -2.89 0.98 15.22
CA PRO A 355 -2.91 0.58 13.81
C PRO A 355 -3.06 1.74 12.81
N PHE A 356 -3.94 2.69 13.12
CA PHE A 356 -4.21 3.83 12.28
C PHE A 356 -3.04 4.82 12.28
N ILE A 357 -2.54 5.18 13.46
CA ILE A 357 -1.39 6.08 13.64
C ILE A 357 -0.13 5.48 12.99
N THR A 358 0.11 4.18 13.15
CA THR A 358 1.26 3.49 12.53
C THR A 358 1.20 3.51 11.01
N SER A 359 0.01 3.35 10.43
CA SER A 359 -0.15 3.43 8.97
C SER A 359 0.04 4.86 8.46
N LEU A 360 -0.35 5.89 9.22
CA LEU A 360 -0.04 7.29 8.91
C LEU A 360 1.47 7.54 8.93
N LEU A 361 2.17 7.07 9.96
CA LEU A 361 3.63 7.17 10.04
C LEU A 361 4.32 6.43 8.89
N GLY A 362 3.84 5.22 8.55
CA GLY A 362 4.34 4.45 7.42
C GLY A 362 4.17 5.17 6.08
N ALA A 363 2.99 5.73 5.82
CA ALA A 363 2.71 6.49 4.60
C ALA A 363 3.56 7.77 4.51
N GLY A 364 3.73 8.49 5.61
CA GLY A 364 4.47 9.75 5.64
C GLY A 364 5.99 9.61 5.57
N PHE A 365 6.57 8.63 6.26
CA PHE A 365 8.03 8.52 6.44
C PHE A 365 8.69 7.38 5.67
N LEU A 366 7.94 6.32 5.33
CA LEU A 366 8.48 5.13 4.66
C LEU A 366 7.96 4.96 3.23
N GLY A 367 7.11 5.86 2.75
CA GLY A 367 6.56 5.83 1.40
C GLY A 367 5.57 4.68 1.17
N ASP A 368 5.02 4.07 2.23
CA ASP A 368 3.99 3.03 2.11
C ASP A 368 2.77 3.64 1.40
N LYS A 369 2.54 3.26 0.13
CA LYS A 369 1.37 3.68 -0.63
C LYS A 369 0.11 3.00 -0.08
N VAL A 370 -0.64 3.72 0.75
CA VAL A 370 -1.92 3.26 1.30
C VAL A 370 -3.06 3.70 0.39
N THR A 371 -3.87 2.74 -0.06
CA THR A 371 -4.99 3.04 -0.96
C THR A 371 -6.14 3.73 -0.21
N VAL A 372 -6.95 4.54 -0.89
CA VAL A 372 -8.18 5.13 -0.32
C VAL A 372 -9.09 4.07 0.30
N ARG A 373 -9.20 2.89 -0.33
CA ARG A 373 -9.99 1.76 0.17
C ARG A 373 -9.45 1.23 1.50
N THR A 374 -8.12 1.13 1.61
CA THR A 374 -7.45 0.73 2.84
C THR A 374 -7.66 1.77 3.95
N TRP A 375 -7.61 3.06 3.63
CA TRP A 375 -7.97 4.11 4.59
C TRP A 375 -9.42 3.99 5.07
N ILE A 376 -10.36 3.78 4.14
CA ILE A 376 -11.77 3.55 4.47
C ILE A 376 -11.90 2.32 5.38
N ALA A 377 -11.28 1.20 5.05
CA ALA A 377 -11.31 -0.01 5.87
C ALA A 377 -10.78 0.25 7.29
N MET A 378 -9.63 0.92 7.42
CA MET A 378 -9.07 1.22 8.73
C MET A 378 -9.93 2.17 9.55
N LEU A 379 -10.54 3.18 8.93
CA LEU A 379 -11.50 4.08 9.56
C LEU A 379 -12.77 3.33 9.98
N THR A 380 -13.30 2.47 9.12
CA THR A 380 -14.47 1.62 9.43
C THR A 380 -14.19 0.70 10.61
N ALA A 381 -13.00 0.09 10.67
CA ALA A 381 -12.60 -0.73 11.81
C ALA A 381 -12.47 0.09 13.11
N LEU A 382 -11.86 1.27 13.04
CA LEU A 382 -11.76 2.19 14.18
C LEU A 382 -13.13 2.65 14.67
N ILE A 383 -14.05 3.00 13.77
CA ILE A 383 -15.44 3.33 14.10
C ILE A 383 -16.12 2.14 14.76
N GLY A 384 -15.92 0.92 14.26
CA GLY A 384 -16.45 -0.29 14.87
C GLY A 384 -16.03 -0.43 16.34
N ILE A 385 -14.77 -0.14 16.65
CA ILE A 385 -14.24 -0.20 18.02
C ILE A 385 -14.85 0.88 18.90
N LEU A 386 -14.97 2.11 18.39
CA LEU A 386 -15.61 3.21 19.10
C LEU A 386 -17.08 2.90 19.41
N VAL A 387 -17.82 2.34 18.45
CA VAL A 387 -19.22 1.90 18.64
C VAL A 387 -19.32 0.81 19.71
N ALA A 388 -18.42 -0.17 19.69
CA ALA A 388 -18.47 -1.27 20.63
C ALA A 388 -18.12 -0.85 22.08
N LEU A 389 -17.16 0.08 22.24
CA LEU A 389 -16.61 0.45 23.54
C LEU A 389 -17.24 1.71 24.14
N ARG A 390 -17.92 2.53 23.34
CA ARG A 390 -18.65 3.76 23.73
C ARG A 390 -17.83 4.68 24.67
N PRO A 391 -16.61 5.07 24.27
CA PRO A 391 -15.72 5.85 25.14
C PRO A 391 -16.24 7.26 25.48
N TRP A 392 -17.27 7.77 24.79
CA TRP A 392 -17.85 9.09 25.04
C TRP A 392 -18.76 9.17 26.28
N GLU A 393 -19.06 8.04 26.93
CA GLU A 393 -19.87 8.03 28.15
C GLU A 393 -19.08 8.56 29.37
N THR A 394 -17.76 8.75 29.25
CA THR A 394 -16.91 9.31 30.31
C THR A 394 -16.50 10.76 30.03
N PRO A 395 -16.52 11.65 31.06
CA PRO A 395 -16.06 13.02 30.92
C PRO A 395 -14.55 13.08 30.68
N LEU A 396 -14.12 14.01 29.83
CA LEU A 396 -12.70 14.17 29.49
C LEU A 396 -11.89 14.65 30.69
N THR A 397 -10.75 14.00 30.93
CA THR A 397 -9.79 14.32 32.00
C THR A 397 -8.35 14.34 31.45
N LEU A 398 -7.39 14.81 32.23
CA LEU A 398 -5.97 14.78 31.85
C LEU A 398 -5.46 13.34 31.58
N THR A 399 -6.03 12.33 32.23
CA THR A 399 -5.69 10.92 31.96
C THR A 399 -6.06 10.49 30.55
N HIS A 400 -7.07 11.11 29.93
CA HIS A 400 -7.40 10.84 28.53
C HIS A 400 -6.26 11.25 27.61
N LEU A 401 -5.63 12.41 27.86
CA LEU A 401 -4.45 12.86 27.13
C LEU A 401 -3.25 11.92 27.34
N ILE A 402 -3.02 11.47 28.58
CA ILE A 402 -1.95 10.49 28.89
C ILE A 402 -2.16 9.18 28.11
N THR A 403 -3.41 8.74 27.98
CA THR A 403 -3.76 7.54 27.21
C THR A 403 -3.45 7.73 25.71
N VAL A 404 -3.75 8.90 25.16
CA VAL A 404 -3.41 9.22 23.77
C VAL A 404 -1.90 9.25 23.55
N ILE A 405 -1.13 9.82 24.48
CA ILE A 405 0.34 9.77 24.45
C ILE A 405 0.83 8.32 24.43
N GLY A 406 0.22 7.44 25.23
CA GLY A 406 0.48 6.00 25.19
C GLY A 406 0.24 5.40 23.81
N ALA A 407 -0.87 5.73 23.14
CA ALA A 407 -1.13 5.23 21.78
C ALA A 407 -0.08 5.73 20.77
N PHE A 408 0.38 6.98 20.87
CA PHE A 408 1.50 7.46 20.04
C PHE A 408 2.81 6.73 20.33
N MET A 409 3.11 6.42 21.59
CA MET A 409 4.29 5.62 21.94
C MET A 409 4.21 4.19 21.40
N GLY A 410 3.03 3.56 21.48
CA GLY A 410 2.77 2.26 20.87
C GLY A 410 2.96 2.30 19.34
N ALA A 411 2.46 3.34 18.70
CA ALA A 411 2.63 3.53 17.26
C ALA A 411 4.08 3.80 16.86
N LEU A 412 4.81 4.60 17.63
CA LEU A 412 6.23 4.85 17.43
C LEU A 412 7.03 3.54 17.57
N SER A 413 6.73 2.74 18.59
CA SER A 413 7.36 1.42 18.78
C SER A 413 7.08 0.50 17.57
N ALA A 414 5.84 0.39 17.11
CA ALA A 414 5.53 -0.41 15.92
C ALA A 414 6.22 0.14 14.65
N PHE A 415 6.27 1.47 14.48
CA PHE A 415 6.97 2.12 13.37
C PHE A 415 8.47 1.80 13.34
N MET A 416 9.14 1.93 14.49
CA MET A 416 10.55 1.60 14.66
C MET A 416 10.89 0.18 14.20
N LEU A 417 9.96 -0.77 14.37
CA LEU A 417 10.16 -2.16 13.99
C LEU A 417 10.32 -2.37 12.48
N LYS A 418 9.64 -1.56 11.67
CA LYS A 418 9.73 -1.62 10.22
C LYS A 418 10.84 -0.71 9.68
N ALA A 419 11.08 0.42 10.35
CA ALA A 419 12.14 1.35 9.97
C ALA A 419 13.56 0.75 10.01
N ILE A 420 13.80 -0.30 10.82
CA ILE A 420 15.11 -0.96 10.93
C ILE A 420 15.48 -1.85 9.72
N LYS A 421 14.65 -1.93 8.66
CA LYS A 421 14.96 -2.56 7.35
C LYS A 421 15.74 -3.89 7.44
N GLN A 422 15.23 -4.87 8.19
CA GLN A 422 15.80 -6.23 8.32
C GLN A 422 17.26 -6.31 8.83
N VAL A 423 17.81 -5.25 9.45
CA VAL A 423 19.16 -5.28 10.01
C VAL A 423 19.26 -6.18 11.25
N GLU A 424 18.15 -6.34 11.97
CA GLU A 424 18.04 -7.13 13.20
C GLU A 424 17.09 -8.33 13.00
N HIS A 425 17.43 -9.46 13.62
CA HIS A 425 16.56 -10.64 13.58
C HIS A 425 15.30 -10.40 14.45
N PRO A 426 14.08 -10.76 13.98
CA PRO A 426 12.82 -10.57 14.72
C PRO A 426 12.85 -10.98 16.19
N ILE A 427 13.37 -12.19 16.45
CA ILE A 427 13.47 -12.76 17.80
C ILE A 427 14.46 -12.00 18.69
N SER A 428 15.52 -11.42 18.11
CA SER A 428 16.48 -10.58 18.83
C SER A 428 15.79 -9.32 19.37
N ILE A 429 14.95 -8.69 18.55
CA ILE A 429 14.22 -7.47 18.95
C ILE A 429 13.31 -7.75 20.14
N ALA A 430 12.58 -8.86 20.12
CA ALA A 430 11.71 -9.27 21.22
C ALA A 430 12.50 -9.67 22.48
N PHE A 431 13.64 -10.33 22.32
CA PHE A 431 14.56 -10.66 23.41
C PHE A 431 15.06 -9.43 24.17
N TYR A 432 15.65 -8.44 23.50
CA TYR A 432 16.09 -7.21 24.16
C TYR A 432 14.91 -6.46 24.79
N GLY A 433 13.75 -6.45 24.15
CA GLY A 433 12.52 -5.89 24.73
C GLY A 433 12.17 -6.51 26.09
N SER A 434 12.24 -7.83 26.21
CA SER A 434 12.00 -8.54 27.47
C SER A 434 13.02 -8.19 28.55
N ILE A 435 14.30 -8.01 28.20
CA ILE A 435 15.35 -7.60 29.14
C ILE A 435 15.05 -6.21 29.71
N PHE A 436 14.82 -5.22 28.85
CA PHE A 436 14.56 -3.84 29.29
C PHE A 436 13.35 -3.77 30.22
N MET A 437 12.27 -4.47 29.87
CA MET A 437 11.06 -4.49 30.66
C MET A 437 11.23 -5.26 31.98
N ALA A 438 11.93 -6.40 31.97
CA ALA A 438 12.21 -7.17 33.18
C ALA A 438 13.11 -6.40 34.15
N VAL A 439 14.15 -5.71 33.66
CA VAL A 439 15.01 -4.86 34.49
C VAL A 439 14.22 -3.70 35.08
N PHE A 440 13.43 -2.99 34.24
CA PHE A 440 12.62 -1.86 34.70
C PHE A 440 11.63 -2.27 35.80
N PHE A 441 10.79 -3.28 35.56
CA PHE A 441 9.84 -3.74 36.58
C PHE A 441 10.51 -4.45 37.76
N GLY A 442 11.66 -5.08 37.55
CA GLY A 442 12.46 -5.70 38.61
C GLY A 442 12.99 -4.66 39.59
N ILE A 443 13.45 -3.50 39.10
CA ILE A 443 13.85 -2.37 39.97
C ILE A 443 12.66 -1.83 40.77
N LEU A 444 11.46 -1.80 40.18
CA LEU A 444 10.25 -1.32 40.86
C LEU A 444 9.67 -2.34 41.85
N THR A 445 9.90 -3.63 41.63
CA THR A 445 9.29 -4.72 42.39
C THR A 445 9.51 -4.62 43.92
N PRO A 446 10.72 -4.33 44.44
CA PRO A 446 10.94 -4.16 45.87
C PRO A 446 10.09 -3.06 46.53
N PHE A 447 9.74 -2.00 45.79
CA PHE A 447 8.94 -0.88 46.29
C PHE A 447 7.45 -1.21 46.36
N PHE A 448 6.99 -2.20 45.59
CA PHE A 448 5.59 -2.61 45.48
C PHE A 448 5.43 -4.12 45.69
N TRP A 449 6.26 -4.69 46.56
CA TRP A 449 6.34 -6.13 46.78
C TRP A 449 5.06 -6.66 47.40
N GLN A 450 4.49 -7.68 46.76
CA GLN A 450 3.43 -8.50 47.33
C GLN A 450 3.69 -9.96 46.95
N PRO A 451 3.71 -10.89 47.92
CA PRO A 451 3.95 -12.30 47.63
C PRO A 451 2.82 -12.86 46.77
N MET A 452 3.19 -13.55 45.69
CA MET A 452 2.26 -14.20 44.77
C MET A 452 2.21 -15.69 45.08
N VAL A 453 1.01 -16.27 45.07
CA VAL A 453 0.81 -17.71 45.31
C VAL A 453 1.33 -18.54 44.13
N LEU A 454 1.71 -19.81 44.38
CA LEU A 454 2.30 -20.68 43.37
C LEU A 454 1.45 -20.82 42.11
N ASN A 455 0.12 -20.96 42.26
CA ASN A 455 -0.79 -21.07 41.12
C ASN A 455 -0.72 -19.85 40.20
N ASP A 456 -0.57 -18.66 40.77
CA ASP A 456 -0.48 -17.41 40.00
C ASP A 456 0.87 -17.28 39.32
N ILE A 457 1.94 -17.73 39.97
CA ILE A 457 3.28 -17.81 39.36
C ILE A 457 3.26 -18.77 38.16
N LEU A 458 2.57 -19.92 38.26
CA LEU A 458 2.43 -20.88 37.15
C LEU A 458 1.61 -20.29 35.99
N ILE A 459 0.55 -19.54 36.28
CA ILE A 459 -0.20 -18.81 35.25
C ILE A 459 0.69 -17.74 34.58
N MET A 460 1.51 -17.03 35.36
CA MET A 460 2.44 -16.04 34.82
C MET A 460 3.57 -16.65 34.00
N LEU A 461 4.04 -17.86 34.35
CA LEU A 461 4.96 -18.62 33.52
C LEU A 461 4.34 -18.89 32.15
N LEU A 462 3.11 -19.42 32.12
CA LEU A 462 2.39 -19.63 30.87
C LEU A 462 2.19 -18.32 30.10
N ALA A 463 1.77 -17.24 30.77
CA ALA A 463 1.60 -15.93 30.16
C ALA A 463 2.90 -15.40 29.54
N GLY A 464 4.05 -15.56 30.21
CA GLY A 464 5.36 -15.17 29.69
C GLY A 464 5.76 -15.95 28.43
N LEU A 465 5.50 -17.25 28.40
CA LEU A 465 5.72 -18.10 27.22
C LEU A 465 4.83 -17.69 26.04
N LEU A 466 3.55 -17.43 26.31
CA LEU A 466 2.60 -16.94 25.31
C LEU A 466 3.02 -15.56 24.78
N MET A 467 3.43 -14.63 25.66
CA MET A 467 3.92 -13.31 25.25
C MET A 467 5.12 -13.44 24.31
N ALA A 468 6.10 -14.28 24.64
CA ALA A 468 7.29 -14.45 23.81
C ALA A 468 6.95 -15.04 22.44
N THR A 469 6.07 -16.05 22.42
CA THR A 469 5.58 -16.66 21.17
C THR A 469 4.83 -15.64 20.30
N ALA A 470 3.90 -14.89 20.90
CA ALA A 470 3.10 -13.89 20.23
C ALA A 470 3.96 -12.74 19.67
N ALA A 471 4.92 -12.24 20.46
CA ALA A 471 5.84 -11.20 20.04
C ALA A 471 6.68 -11.64 18.82
N GLY A 472 7.14 -12.90 18.78
CA GLY A 472 7.83 -13.45 17.62
C GLY A 472 6.96 -13.48 16.36
N LEU A 473 5.73 -13.99 16.48
CA LEU A 473 4.77 -14.08 15.37
C LEU A 473 4.37 -12.70 14.81
N VAL A 474 4.03 -11.75 15.69
CA VAL A 474 3.65 -10.38 15.30
C VAL A 474 4.84 -9.64 14.70
N THR A 475 6.04 -9.81 15.25
CA THR A 475 7.26 -9.20 14.67
C THR A 475 7.53 -9.72 13.28
N HIS A 476 7.39 -11.04 13.06
CA HIS A 476 7.50 -11.63 11.73
C HIS A 476 6.49 -11.00 10.74
N GLY A 477 5.25 -10.77 11.18
CA GLY A 477 4.22 -10.08 10.40
C GLY A 477 4.64 -8.64 10.02
N PHE A 478 5.06 -7.82 10.99
CA PHE A 478 5.50 -6.43 10.72
C PHE A 478 6.71 -6.32 9.80
N VAL A 479 7.59 -7.32 9.80
CA VAL A 479 8.76 -7.35 8.89
C VAL A 479 8.36 -7.68 7.45
N LYS A 480 7.31 -8.47 7.24
CA LYS A 480 6.94 -9.00 5.92
C LYS A 480 5.71 -8.35 5.27
N LEU A 481 4.79 -7.82 6.06
CA LEU A 481 3.52 -7.28 5.58
C LEU A 481 3.51 -5.74 5.56
N LYS A 482 2.61 -5.16 4.74
CA LYS A 482 2.37 -3.70 4.75
C LYS A 482 1.79 -3.28 6.11
N PHE A 483 2.05 -2.03 6.55
CA PHE A 483 1.56 -1.56 7.85
C PHE A 483 0.04 -1.60 7.92
N SER A 484 -0.61 -1.21 6.83
CA SER A 484 -2.05 -1.26 6.71
C SER A 484 -2.61 -2.68 6.84
N THR A 485 -1.94 -3.68 6.28
CA THR A 485 -2.31 -5.09 6.43
C THR A 485 -2.17 -5.54 7.89
N MET A 486 -1.03 -5.29 8.52
CA MET A 486 -0.82 -5.61 9.93
C MET A 486 -1.80 -4.87 10.85
N GLY A 487 -2.10 -3.62 10.54
CA GLY A 487 -3.08 -2.83 11.27
C GLY A 487 -4.48 -3.44 11.20
N THR A 488 -4.90 -3.91 10.01
CA THR A 488 -6.17 -4.65 9.89
C THR A 488 -6.18 -5.98 10.63
N ILE A 489 -5.05 -6.71 10.63
CA ILE A 489 -4.89 -7.95 11.39
C ILE A 489 -4.98 -7.66 12.90
N GLN A 490 -4.38 -6.58 13.39
CA GLN A 490 -4.39 -6.22 14.80
C GLN A 490 -5.81 -5.99 15.33
N TYR A 491 -6.72 -5.45 14.52
CA TYR A 491 -8.12 -5.29 14.93
C TYR A 491 -8.82 -6.62 15.25
N SER A 492 -8.30 -7.76 14.78
CA SER A 492 -8.81 -9.08 15.19
C SER A 492 -8.65 -9.37 16.69
N GLN A 493 -7.72 -8.70 17.39
CA GLN A 493 -7.59 -8.79 18.86
C GLN A 493 -8.90 -8.47 19.57
N PHE A 494 -9.72 -7.59 18.99
CA PHE A 494 -11.02 -7.25 19.53
C PHE A 494 -11.97 -8.46 19.56
N ILE A 495 -11.94 -9.26 18.48
CA ILE A 495 -12.74 -10.48 18.34
C ILE A 495 -12.24 -11.55 19.31
N TRP A 496 -10.92 -11.77 19.38
CA TRP A 496 -10.33 -12.70 20.34
C TRP A 496 -10.64 -12.29 21.78
N GLY A 497 -10.62 -10.99 22.07
CA GLY A 497 -10.92 -10.45 23.40
C GLY A 497 -12.34 -10.80 23.83
N MET A 498 -13.31 -10.69 22.92
CA MET A 498 -14.68 -11.14 23.15
C MET A 498 -14.75 -12.62 23.52
N ILE A 499 -14.12 -13.47 22.69
CA ILE A 499 -14.15 -14.92 22.84
C ILE A 499 -13.58 -15.31 24.21
N PHE A 500 -12.41 -14.76 24.57
CA PHE A 500 -11.81 -15.03 25.86
C PHE A 500 -12.58 -14.39 27.02
N SER A 501 -13.21 -13.21 26.85
CA SER A 501 -14.03 -12.64 27.92
C SER A 501 -15.24 -13.52 28.24
N TYR A 502 -15.88 -14.07 27.21
CA TYR A 502 -16.98 -15.01 27.38
C TYR A 502 -16.50 -16.32 28.04
N ILE A 503 -15.38 -16.90 27.56
CA ILE A 503 -14.86 -18.18 28.08
C ILE A 503 -14.41 -18.07 29.55
N PHE A 504 -13.69 -17.00 29.91
CA PHE A 504 -13.05 -16.89 31.22
C PHE A 504 -13.88 -16.13 32.26
N PHE A 505 -14.78 -15.24 31.83
CA PHE A 505 -15.56 -14.38 32.74
C PHE A 505 -17.08 -14.50 32.56
N ALA A 506 -17.56 -15.31 31.60
CA ALA A 506 -18.99 -15.42 31.25
C ALA A 506 -19.66 -14.08 30.93
N GLU A 507 -18.88 -13.09 30.48
CA GLU A 507 -19.37 -11.76 30.12
C GLU A 507 -20.11 -11.84 28.78
N ILE A 508 -21.40 -11.50 28.79
CA ILE A 508 -22.23 -11.44 27.57
C ILE A 508 -22.06 -10.07 26.91
N PRO A 509 -21.62 -9.99 25.66
CA PRO A 509 -21.41 -8.70 24.99
C PRO A 509 -22.72 -7.98 24.68
N SER A 510 -22.68 -6.65 24.74
CA SER A 510 -23.82 -5.80 24.39
C SER A 510 -24.15 -5.84 22.89
N VAL A 511 -25.35 -5.43 22.49
CA VAL A 511 -25.73 -5.29 21.07
C VAL A 511 -24.74 -4.40 20.29
N TYR A 512 -24.28 -3.30 20.91
CA TYR A 512 -23.29 -2.40 20.31
C TYR A 512 -21.95 -3.08 20.05
N PHE A 513 -21.58 -4.05 20.88
CA PHE A 513 -20.38 -4.86 20.66
C PHE A 513 -20.47 -5.63 19.33
N TYR A 514 -21.60 -6.32 19.10
CA TYR A 514 -21.81 -7.08 17.86
C TYR A 514 -21.82 -6.18 16.63
N ILE A 515 -22.43 -4.99 16.72
CA ILE A 515 -22.41 -3.99 15.64
C ILE A 515 -20.97 -3.57 15.34
N GLY A 516 -20.17 -3.27 16.37
CA GLY A 516 -18.77 -2.92 16.18
C GLY A 516 -17.93 -4.05 15.60
N ALA A 517 -18.13 -5.28 16.07
CA ALA A 517 -17.46 -6.47 15.53
C ALA A 517 -17.78 -6.69 14.04
N LEU A 518 -19.04 -6.51 13.63
CA LEU A 518 -19.45 -6.60 12.23
C LEU A 518 -18.75 -5.57 11.35
N LEU A 519 -18.60 -4.33 11.83
CA LEU A 519 -17.87 -3.27 11.12
C LEU A 519 -16.38 -3.63 10.97
N ILE A 520 -15.75 -4.18 12.00
CA ILE A 520 -14.35 -4.63 11.96
C ILE A 520 -14.17 -5.77 10.95
N VAL A 521 -15.07 -6.77 10.94
CA VAL A 521 -15.01 -7.88 9.97
C VAL A 521 -15.20 -7.37 8.54
N THR A 522 -16.18 -6.47 8.33
CA THR A 522 -16.45 -5.87 7.02
C THR A 522 -15.25 -5.06 6.52
N ALA A 523 -14.61 -4.30 7.40
CA ALA A 523 -13.36 -3.59 7.10
C ALA A 523 -12.24 -4.54 6.66
N GLY A 524 -12.08 -5.69 7.32
CA GLY A 524 -11.12 -6.73 6.92
C GLY A 524 -11.38 -7.26 5.51
N MET A 525 -12.64 -7.55 5.18
CA MET A 525 -13.05 -8.00 3.83
C MET A 525 -12.88 -6.89 2.78
N LEU A 526 -13.20 -5.65 3.14
CA LEU A 526 -12.94 -4.49 2.29
C LEU A 526 -11.45 -4.35 2.01
N ASN A 527 -10.55 -4.53 2.98
CA ASN A 527 -9.12 -4.41 2.68
C ASN A 527 -8.60 -5.54 1.76
N ALA A 528 -9.28 -6.68 1.71
CA ALA A 528 -8.84 -7.88 0.97
C ALA A 528 -9.25 -7.92 -0.52
N GLY A 529 -10.33 -7.24 -0.92
CA GLY A 529 -10.75 -7.23 -2.34
C GLY A 529 -9.94 -6.24 -3.18
N SER A 530 -9.53 -6.65 -4.37
CA SER A 530 -8.58 -5.92 -5.22
C SER A 530 -9.25 -5.01 -6.28
N ARG A 531 -8.40 -4.19 -6.90
CA ARG A 531 -8.67 -3.09 -7.83
C ARG A 531 -8.18 -3.49 -9.23
N ILE A 532 -8.96 -3.21 -10.27
CA ILE A 532 -8.58 -3.45 -11.67
C ILE A 532 -9.21 -2.39 -12.60
N MET A 533 -8.45 -1.92 -13.60
CA MET A 533 -9.02 -1.36 -14.83
C MET A 533 -9.47 -2.45 -15.79
N ARG A 534 -10.74 -2.41 -16.21
CA ARG A 534 -11.27 -3.28 -17.26
C ARG A 534 -11.13 -2.58 -18.60
N ILE A 535 -10.41 -3.19 -19.54
CA ILE A 535 -10.30 -2.71 -20.92
C ILE A 535 -11.17 -3.61 -21.79
N LYS A 536 -12.20 -3.03 -22.39
CA LYS A 536 -12.97 -3.68 -23.45
C LYS A 536 -12.33 -3.35 -24.80
N TRP A 537 -12.03 -4.39 -25.57
CA TRP A 537 -11.76 -4.29 -27.00
C TRP A 537 -13.07 -3.91 -27.70
N LEU A 538 -13.07 -2.81 -28.46
CA LEU A 538 -14.18 -2.43 -29.33
C LEU A 538 -14.25 -3.35 -30.54
#